data_AF-A0A166WNC6-F1
#
_entry.id   AF-A0A166WNC6-F1
#
_cell.length_a   1.000
_cell.length_b   1.000
_cell.length_c   1.000
_cell.angle_alpha   90.00
_cell.angle_beta   90.00
_cell.angle_gamma   90.00
#
_symmetry.space_group_name_H-M   'P 1'
#
loop_
_entity.id
_entity.type
_entity.pdbx_description
1 polymer ?
#
loop_
_entity_poly.entity_id
_entity_poly.type
_entity_poly.pdbx_seq_one_letter_code
_entity_poly.pdbx_strand_id
1 'polypeptide(L)'
;MRLRQIETHVGGYIAVLPYLSKVYHLVIDDVLLGMAIRLAFDLALHKDVTPYVTKGILTPAEAELRRAVFWGAYTMDQTLGFYRGRPFRISMDDITVQKPGRDASESRVAQWTPYTSARNRSNFSGALNDHLEDVSLRKIELCEIMAPLGHTLYGNSKIPRNILQENNEKIVTRLFVWKESLPQDLQVDPEDTEKTYLPHVLLLHMQYYQNLIQAHRPWMSSSYIQPQPPQGPGYMHAQRMCIESATAIAKLIQIYEQQYTLRR
;
A
#
# COMPACT_ATOMS: atom_id res chain seq x y z
N MET A 1 27.77 37.14 28.05
CA MET A 1 26.53 36.37 28.32
C MET A 1 25.58 36.24 27.11
N ARG A 2 25.64 37.10 26.08
CA ARG A 2 24.72 37.04 24.90
C ARG A 2 25.12 36.09 23.75
N LEU A 3 26.36 35.62 23.66
CA LEU A 3 26.80 34.72 22.57
C LEU A 3 26.34 33.26 22.75
N ARG A 4 26.35 32.74 23.99
CA ARG A 4 25.88 31.36 24.29
C ARG A 4 24.37 31.16 24.08
N GLN A 5 23.59 32.24 24.06
CA GLN A 5 22.13 32.20 23.86
C GLN A 5 21.74 32.16 22.37
N ILE A 6 22.62 32.64 21.49
CA ILE A 6 22.43 32.58 20.02
C ILE A 6 22.83 31.19 19.50
N GLU A 7 23.92 30.61 20.01
CA GLU A 7 24.36 29.25 19.63
C GLU A 7 23.34 28.17 19.98
N THR A 8 22.60 28.32 21.09
CA THR A 8 21.53 27.40 21.48
C THR A 8 20.27 27.54 20.61
N HIS A 9 19.97 28.72 20.09
CA HIS A 9 18.85 28.92 19.15
C HIS A 9 19.17 28.42 17.73
N VAL A 10 20.39 28.63 17.24
CA VAL A 10 20.82 28.15 15.92
C VAL A 10 20.97 26.63 15.89
N GLY A 11 21.47 26.02 16.97
CA GLY A 11 21.53 24.56 17.13
C GLY A 11 20.15 23.89 17.13
N GLY A 12 19.13 24.56 17.69
CA GLY A 12 17.73 24.09 17.65
C GLY A 12 17.14 24.08 16.23
N TYR A 13 17.38 25.14 15.44
CA TYR A 13 16.95 25.20 14.04
C TYR A 13 17.65 24.13 13.17
N ILE A 14 18.95 23.89 13.38
CA ILE A 14 19.71 22.87 12.65
C ILE A 14 19.27 21.44 13.02
N ALA A 15 18.87 21.18 14.26
CA ALA A 15 18.34 19.88 14.68
C ALA A 15 16.92 19.61 14.13
N VAL A 16 16.13 20.66 13.87
CA VAL A 16 14.77 20.55 13.34
C VAL A 16 14.76 20.53 11.81
N LEU A 17 15.78 21.05 11.14
CA LEU A 17 15.89 21.07 9.67
C LEU A 17 15.83 19.68 8.99
N PRO A 18 16.45 18.60 9.50
CA PRO A 18 16.30 17.25 8.94
C PRO A 18 14.90 16.66 9.14
N TYR A 19 14.25 16.99 10.27
CA TYR A 19 12.87 16.58 10.53
C TYR A 19 11.89 17.34 9.64
N LEU A 20 12.08 18.65 9.52
CA LEU A 20 11.36 19.50 8.58
C LEU A 20 11.61 19.04 7.16
N SER A 21 12.84 18.75 6.74
CA SER A 21 13.16 18.24 5.41
C SER A 21 12.47 16.89 5.14
N LYS A 22 12.47 15.94 6.08
CA LYS A 22 11.70 14.69 5.94
C LYS A 22 10.19 14.94 5.89
N VAL A 23 9.67 15.83 6.74
CA VAL A 23 8.26 16.23 6.73
C VAL A 23 7.90 16.96 5.43
N TYR A 24 8.78 17.79 4.90
CA TYR A 24 8.62 18.51 3.64
C TYR A 24 8.67 17.54 2.47
N HIS A 25 9.61 16.59 2.42
CA HIS A 25 9.62 15.53 1.40
C HIS A 25 8.36 14.69 1.46
N LEU A 26 7.95 14.26 2.65
CA LEU A 26 6.68 13.54 2.83
C LEU A 26 5.47 14.39 2.39
N VAL A 27 5.41 15.67 2.74
CA VAL A 27 4.32 16.58 2.34
C VAL A 27 4.34 16.83 0.84
N ILE A 28 5.52 16.98 0.24
CA ILE A 28 5.69 17.14 -1.22
C ILE A 28 5.23 15.86 -1.93
N ASP A 29 5.64 14.68 -1.48
CA ASP A 29 5.21 13.40 -2.07
C ASP A 29 3.68 13.24 -2.05
N ASP A 30 3.03 13.67 -0.96
CA ASP A 30 1.57 13.67 -0.83
C ASP A 30 0.87 14.67 -1.74
N VAL A 31 1.42 15.88 -1.85
CA VAL A 31 0.90 16.90 -2.77
C VAL A 31 1.08 16.43 -4.21
N LEU A 32 2.23 15.85 -4.55
CA LEU A 32 2.51 15.30 -5.87
C LEU A 32 1.57 14.14 -6.21
N LEU A 33 1.31 13.23 -5.29
CA LEU A 33 0.41 12.09 -5.52
C LEU A 33 -1.05 12.51 -5.58
N GLY A 34 -1.48 13.43 -4.71
CA GLY A 34 -2.81 14.05 -4.77
C GLY A 34 -3.03 14.83 -6.08
N MET A 35 -2.00 15.50 -6.61
CA MET A 35 -2.06 16.12 -7.94
C MET A 35 -2.08 15.07 -9.06
N ALA A 36 -1.26 14.02 -8.96
CA ALA A 36 -1.20 12.96 -9.96
C ALA A 36 -2.56 12.26 -10.13
N ILE A 37 -3.24 11.92 -9.03
CA ILE A 37 -4.56 11.28 -9.12
C ILE A 37 -5.62 12.25 -9.66
N ARG A 38 -5.60 13.53 -9.29
CA ARG A 38 -6.49 14.55 -9.87
C ARG A 38 -6.27 14.71 -11.37
N LEU A 39 -5.01 14.78 -11.81
CA LEU A 39 -4.66 14.83 -13.23
C LEU A 39 -5.13 13.56 -13.97
N ALA A 40 -5.05 12.38 -13.34
CA ALA A 40 -5.58 11.16 -13.92
C ALA A 40 -7.11 11.22 -14.12
N PHE A 41 -7.84 11.90 -13.23
CA PHE A 41 -9.27 12.19 -13.41
C PHE A 41 -9.51 13.21 -14.52
N ASP A 42 -8.76 14.31 -14.54
CA ASP A 42 -8.87 15.37 -15.56
C ASP A 42 -8.60 14.83 -16.98
N LEU A 43 -7.68 13.87 -17.10
CA LEU A 43 -7.36 13.17 -18.35
C LEU A 43 -8.29 11.98 -18.65
N ALA A 44 -9.31 11.76 -17.83
CA ALA A 44 -10.28 10.67 -17.92
C ALA A 44 -9.64 9.25 -17.95
N LEU A 45 -8.50 9.05 -17.29
CA LEU A 45 -7.80 7.76 -17.25
C LEU A 45 -8.59 6.67 -16.49
N HIS A 46 -9.52 7.10 -15.64
CA HIS A 46 -10.45 6.24 -14.91
C HIS A 46 -11.59 5.69 -15.79
N LYS A 47 -11.71 6.14 -17.04
CA LYS A 47 -12.78 5.71 -17.96
C LYS A 47 -12.35 4.54 -18.82
N ASP A 48 -13.33 3.72 -19.20
CA ASP A 48 -13.10 2.61 -20.13
C ASP A 48 -12.89 3.16 -21.54
N VAL A 49 -11.73 2.84 -22.11
CA VAL A 49 -11.35 3.28 -23.46
C VAL A 49 -11.47 2.17 -24.51
N THR A 50 -12.02 1.00 -24.15
CA THR A 50 -12.26 -0.12 -25.07
C THR A 50 -13.04 0.29 -26.33
N PRO A 51 -14.06 1.19 -26.28
CA PRO A 51 -14.73 1.69 -27.48
C PRO A 51 -13.84 2.50 -28.43
N TYR A 52 -12.75 3.10 -27.94
CA TYR A 52 -11.80 3.86 -28.77
C TYR A 52 -10.75 2.94 -29.40
N VAL A 53 -10.38 1.87 -28.70
CA VAL A 53 -9.49 0.82 -29.24
C VAL A 53 -10.18 0.09 -30.39
N THR A 54 -11.44 -0.32 -30.22
CA THR A 54 -12.24 -1.00 -31.26
C THR A 54 -12.45 -0.14 -32.51
N LYS A 55 -12.50 1.20 -32.36
CA LYS A 55 -12.59 2.15 -33.48
C LYS A 55 -11.25 2.46 -34.14
N GLY A 56 -10.13 1.91 -33.65
CA GLY A 56 -8.78 2.20 -34.13
C GLY A 56 -8.29 3.62 -33.81
N ILE A 57 -8.96 4.34 -32.90
CA ILE A 57 -8.56 5.69 -32.46
C ILE A 57 -7.39 5.61 -31.47
N LEU A 58 -7.36 4.55 -30.67
CA LEU A 58 -6.32 4.30 -29.67
C LEU A 58 -5.70 2.92 -29.90
N THR A 59 -4.40 2.81 -29.74
CA THR A 59 -3.74 1.50 -29.80
C THR A 59 -3.98 0.71 -28.49
N PRO A 60 -3.94 -0.63 -28.52
CA PRO A 60 -4.02 -1.45 -27.31
C PRO A 60 -2.93 -1.11 -26.28
N ALA A 61 -1.71 -0.79 -26.74
CA ALA A 61 -0.59 -0.42 -25.87
C ALA A 61 -0.84 0.91 -25.14
N GLU A 62 -1.43 1.91 -25.82
CA GLU A 62 -1.80 3.17 -25.17
C GLU A 62 -2.95 2.98 -24.17
N ALA A 63 -3.90 2.09 -24.46
CA ALA A 63 -4.99 1.75 -23.53
C ALA A 63 -4.45 1.08 -22.25
N GLU A 64 -3.50 0.15 -22.39
CA GLU A 64 -2.80 -0.45 -21.24
C GLU A 64 -2.05 0.61 -20.44
N LEU A 65 -1.26 1.46 -21.10
CA LEU A 65 -0.50 2.50 -20.42
C LEU A 65 -1.42 3.42 -19.59
N ARG A 66 -2.55 3.84 -20.17
CA ARG A 66 -3.56 4.65 -19.46
C ARG A 66 -4.11 3.93 -18.23
N ARG A 67 -4.45 2.65 -18.37
CA ARG A 67 -4.95 1.80 -17.27
C ARG A 67 -3.90 1.65 -16.17
N ALA A 68 -2.66 1.30 -16.52
CA ALA A 68 -1.56 1.11 -15.58
C ALA A 68 -1.26 2.41 -14.80
N VAL A 69 -1.22 3.56 -15.48
CA VAL A 69 -1.00 4.87 -14.86
C VAL A 69 -2.13 5.20 -13.87
N PHE A 70 -3.39 4.98 -14.25
CA PHE A 70 -4.52 5.23 -13.36
C PHE A 70 -4.47 4.37 -12.09
N TRP A 71 -4.33 3.05 -12.23
CA TRP A 71 -4.30 2.15 -11.07
C TRP A 71 -3.05 2.31 -10.21
N GLY A 72 -1.91 2.66 -10.82
CA GLY A 72 -0.69 3.05 -10.10
C GLY A 72 -0.92 4.27 -9.22
N ALA A 73 -1.49 5.34 -9.78
CA ALA A 73 -1.83 6.55 -9.04
C ALA A 73 -2.87 6.28 -7.94
N TYR A 74 -3.94 5.53 -8.27
CA TYR A 74 -5.02 5.19 -7.34
C TYR A 74 -4.49 4.41 -6.13
N THR A 75 -3.75 3.31 -6.35
CA THR A 75 -3.26 2.49 -5.23
C THR A 75 -2.27 3.26 -4.34
N MET A 76 -1.46 4.15 -4.93
CA MET A 76 -0.51 4.96 -4.16
C MET A 76 -1.20 6.02 -3.31
N ASP A 77 -2.19 6.73 -3.87
CA ASP A 77 -3.00 7.71 -3.14
C ASP A 77 -3.72 7.05 -1.95
N GLN A 78 -4.29 5.86 -2.16
CA GLN A 78 -4.95 5.08 -1.11
C GLN A 78 -3.98 4.68 0.01
N THR A 79 -2.84 4.07 -0.33
CA THR A 79 -1.82 3.66 0.64
C THR A 79 -1.35 4.83 1.51
N LEU A 80 -1.06 5.99 0.91
CA LEU A 80 -0.63 7.17 1.67
C LEU A 80 -1.77 7.81 2.47
N GLY A 81 -2.98 7.82 1.91
CA GLY A 81 -4.19 8.28 2.60
C GLY A 81 -4.39 7.54 3.92
N PHE A 82 -4.28 6.20 3.92
CA PHE A 82 -4.34 5.40 5.14
C PHE A 82 -3.21 5.71 6.12
N TYR A 83 -1.97 5.83 5.63
CA TYR A 83 -0.83 6.14 6.48
C TYR A 83 -1.04 7.44 7.28
N ARG A 84 -1.82 8.37 6.73
CA ARG A 84 -2.10 9.69 7.31
C ARG A 84 -3.48 9.81 7.96
N GLY A 85 -4.28 8.75 7.95
CA GLY A 85 -5.65 8.77 8.47
C GLY A 85 -6.55 9.76 7.72
N ARG A 86 -6.38 9.89 6.40
CA ARG A 86 -7.27 10.71 5.57
C ARG A 86 -8.39 9.85 4.99
N PRO A 87 -9.64 10.32 4.98
CA PRO A 87 -10.71 9.64 4.29
C PRO A 87 -10.47 9.67 2.77
N PHE A 88 -10.81 8.58 2.09
CA PHE A 88 -10.76 8.53 0.63
C PHE A 88 -11.82 9.42 0.02
N ARG A 89 -11.46 10.06 -1.08
CA ARG A 89 -12.32 10.98 -1.81
C ARG A 89 -12.78 10.45 -3.15
N ILE A 90 -12.23 9.31 -3.58
CA ILE A 90 -12.55 8.68 -4.86
C ILE A 90 -13.55 7.56 -4.61
N SER A 91 -14.73 7.66 -5.23
CA SER A 91 -15.69 6.55 -5.26
C SER A 91 -15.25 5.53 -6.29
N MET A 92 -15.40 4.24 -5.97
CA MET A 92 -15.22 3.18 -6.95
C MET A 92 -16.29 3.23 -8.05
N ASP A 93 -17.46 3.82 -7.77
CA ASP A 93 -18.57 3.94 -8.72
C ASP A 93 -18.23 4.82 -9.93
N ASP A 94 -17.26 5.74 -9.77
CA ASP A 94 -16.84 6.65 -10.84
C ASP A 94 -15.85 5.99 -11.82
N ILE A 95 -15.24 4.87 -11.42
CA ILE A 95 -14.17 4.18 -12.13
C ILE A 95 -14.76 3.09 -13.03
N THR A 96 -14.57 3.22 -14.34
CA THR A 96 -15.05 2.23 -15.31
C THR A 96 -13.92 1.49 -16.04
N VAL A 97 -12.68 1.99 -15.95
CA VAL A 97 -11.51 1.30 -16.50
C VAL A 97 -11.32 -0.06 -15.82
N GLN A 98 -11.02 -1.09 -16.60
CA GLN A 98 -10.82 -2.45 -16.07
C GLN A 98 -9.56 -2.54 -15.20
N LYS A 99 -9.58 -3.45 -14.22
CA LYS A 99 -8.40 -3.77 -13.40
C LYS A 99 -7.34 -4.50 -14.24
N PRO A 100 -6.04 -4.36 -13.93
CA PRO A 100 -4.97 -5.15 -14.56
C PRO A 100 -5.20 -6.66 -14.37
N GLY A 101 -4.67 -7.50 -15.28
CA GLY A 101 -4.68 -8.96 -15.15
C GLY A 101 -6.00 -9.69 -15.48
N ARG A 102 -7.09 -8.98 -15.85
CA ARG A 102 -8.38 -9.62 -16.15
C ARG A 102 -8.40 -10.46 -17.45
N ASP A 103 -7.55 -10.12 -18.42
CA ASP A 103 -7.49 -10.75 -19.75
C ASP A 103 -6.13 -11.45 -20.01
N ALA A 104 -5.36 -11.76 -18.96
CA ALA A 104 -4.01 -12.32 -19.06
C ALA A 104 -3.95 -13.79 -19.50
N SER A 105 -4.92 -14.27 -20.30
CA SER A 105 -4.95 -15.67 -20.74
C SER A 105 -3.85 -16.01 -21.75
N GLU A 106 -3.12 -15.05 -22.34
CA GLU A 106 -2.09 -15.34 -23.36
C GLU A 106 -0.88 -14.38 -23.36
N SER A 107 -0.71 -13.52 -22.36
CA SER A 107 0.45 -12.61 -22.33
C SER A 107 1.70 -13.40 -21.90
N ARG A 108 2.75 -13.38 -22.73
CA ARG A 108 4.03 -14.03 -22.42
C ARG A 108 4.54 -13.47 -21.10
N VAL A 109 4.61 -14.33 -20.08
CA VAL A 109 5.16 -13.96 -18.77
C VAL A 109 6.57 -13.40 -18.99
N ALA A 110 6.71 -12.09 -18.80
CA ALA A 110 8.00 -11.43 -18.95
C ALA A 110 8.93 -11.97 -17.86
N GLN A 111 10.22 -12.12 -18.19
CA GLN A 111 11.19 -12.47 -17.16
C GLN A 111 11.52 -11.21 -16.36
N TRP A 112 11.38 -11.29 -15.03
CA TRP A 112 11.76 -10.20 -14.15
C TRP A 112 13.28 -10.02 -14.15
N THR A 113 13.73 -8.77 -14.26
CA THR A 113 15.15 -8.41 -14.18
C THR A 113 15.42 -7.54 -12.96
N PRO A 114 16.48 -7.82 -12.17
CA PRO A 114 16.87 -6.98 -11.04
C PRO A 114 17.12 -5.52 -11.42
N TYR A 115 16.59 -4.59 -10.62
CA TYR A 115 16.83 -3.15 -10.75
C TYR A 115 18.26 -2.70 -10.38
N THR A 116 19.13 -3.65 -10.02
CA THR A 116 20.52 -3.38 -9.64
C THR A 116 21.40 -3.13 -10.87
N SER A 117 22.47 -2.36 -10.69
CA SER A 117 23.45 -2.08 -11.75
C SER A 117 23.99 -3.37 -12.39
N ALA A 118 24.41 -3.27 -13.66
CA ALA A 118 24.90 -4.38 -14.46
C ALA A 118 25.97 -5.26 -13.77
N ARG A 119 26.73 -4.65 -12.86
CA ARG A 119 27.83 -5.25 -12.11
C ARG A 119 27.39 -6.23 -11.01
N ASN A 120 26.15 -6.12 -10.51
CA ASN A 120 25.60 -7.01 -9.47
C ASN A 120 24.69 -8.11 -10.05
N ARG A 121 24.45 -8.12 -11.38
CA ARG A 121 23.61 -9.12 -12.05
C ARG A 121 24.18 -10.55 -11.96
N SER A 122 25.48 -10.70 -11.69
CA SER A 122 26.17 -11.99 -11.58
C SER A 122 25.72 -12.86 -10.40
N ASN A 123 25.02 -12.29 -9.41
CA ASN A 123 24.59 -13.02 -8.22
C ASN A 123 23.14 -13.53 -8.32
N PHE A 124 22.38 -13.15 -9.36
CA PHE A 124 21.03 -13.64 -9.61
C PHE A 124 21.08 -14.76 -10.65
N SER A 125 21.03 -16.00 -10.19
CA SER A 125 21.03 -17.21 -11.03
C SER A 125 19.64 -17.63 -11.53
N GLY A 126 18.56 -17.06 -10.98
CA GLY A 126 17.18 -17.46 -11.28
C GLY A 126 16.46 -16.52 -12.24
N ALA A 127 15.98 -17.06 -13.36
CA ALA A 127 14.94 -16.42 -14.17
C ALA A 127 13.61 -16.48 -13.41
N LEU A 128 13.22 -15.39 -12.76
CA LEU A 128 11.89 -15.29 -12.14
C LEU A 128 10.90 -14.77 -13.17
N ASN A 129 9.71 -15.36 -13.16
CA ASN A 129 8.56 -14.86 -13.90
C ASN A 129 8.07 -13.53 -13.28
N ASP A 130 7.83 -12.52 -14.11
CA ASP A 130 7.31 -11.23 -13.64
C ASP A 130 5.80 -11.33 -13.43
N HIS A 131 5.39 -11.19 -12.17
CA HIS A 131 3.98 -11.23 -11.76
C HIS A 131 3.42 -9.83 -11.47
N LEU A 132 3.97 -8.79 -12.12
CA LEU A 132 3.63 -7.40 -11.87
C LEU A 132 2.13 -7.09 -12.02
N GLU A 133 1.47 -7.64 -13.04
CA GLU A 133 0.03 -7.42 -13.26
C GLU A 133 -0.80 -8.08 -12.16
N ASP A 134 -0.49 -9.33 -11.80
CA ASP A 134 -1.16 -10.03 -10.71
C ASP A 134 -0.98 -9.28 -9.38
N VAL A 135 0.25 -8.85 -9.08
CA VAL A 135 0.56 -8.08 -7.87
C VAL A 135 -0.18 -6.75 -7.86
N SER A 136 -0.30 -6.09 -9.01
CA SER A 136 -1.06 -4.85 -9.15
C SER A 136 -2.55 -5.09 -8.87
N LEU A 137 -3.13 -6.17 -9.40
CA LEU A 137 -4.50 -6.58 -9.11
C LEU A 137 -4.71 -6.84 -7.62
N ARG A 138 -3.83 -7.63 -6.99
CA ARG A 138 -3.89 -7.94 -5.55
C ARG A 138 -3.74 -6.70 -4.68
N LYS A 139 -2.94 -5.72 -5.10
CA LYS A 139 -2.83 -4.44 -4.40
C LYS A 139 -4.12 -3.62 -4.49
N ILE A 140 -4.79 -3.61 -5.65
CA ILE A 140 -6.09 -2.94 -5.81
C ILE A 140 -7.13 -3.57 -4.89
N GLU A 141 -7.19 -4.90 -4.82
CA GLU A 141 -8.10 -5.63 -3.91
C GLU A 141 -7.87 -5.24 -2.43
N LEU A 142 -6.61 -5.10 -2.00
CA LEU A 142 -6.31 -4.60 -0.64
C LEU A 142 -6.85 -3.18 -0.41
N CYS A 143 -6.69 -2.27 -1.38
CA CYS A 143 -7.24 -0.92 -1.30
C CYS A 143 -8.77 -0.95 -1.15
N GLU A 144 -9.46 -1.81 -1.91
CA GLU A 144 -10.92 -1.96 -1.85
C GLU A 144 -11.42 -2.57 -0.53
N ILE A 145 -10.69 -3.56 0.01
CA ILE A 145 -11.00 -4.14 1.32
C ILE A 145 -10.91 -3.06 2.40
N MET A 146 -9.90 -2.21 2.32
CA MET A 146 -9.64 -1.18 3.32
C MET A 146 -10.48 0.09 3.10
N ALA A 147 -10.98 0.39 1.89
CA ALA A 147 -11.67 1.63 1.57
C ALA A 147 -12.81 2.01 2.55
N PRO A 148 -13.67 1.08 3.01
CA PRO A 148 -14.69 1.39 4.02
C PRO A 148 -14.09 1.90 5.32
N LEU A 149 -12.92 1.38 5.72
CA LEU A 149 -12.22 1.79 6.94
C LEU A 149 -11.81 3.26 6.90
N GLY A 150 -11.35 3.74 5.74
CA GLY A 150 -11.02 5.16 5.53
C GLY A 150 -12.22 6.07 5.76
N HIS A 151 -13.39 5.66 5.30
CA HIS A 151 -14.62 6.44 5.47
C HIS A 151 -15.16 6.36 6.91
N THR A 152 -15.19 5.17 7.51
CA THR A 152 -15.85 4.95 8.80
C THR A 152 -14.96 5.33 9.98
N LEU A 153 -13.69 4.93 10.00
CA LEU A 153 -12.79 5.17 11.13
C LEU A 153 -12.09 6.54 11.04
N TYR A 154 -11.77 7.01 9.83
CA TYR A 154 -11.01 8.26 9.63
C TYR A 154 -11.84 9.42 9.05
N GLY A 155 -13.04 9.16 8.55
CA GLY A 155 -13.89 10.16 7.88
C GLY A 155 -15.08 10.67 8.70
N ASN A 156 -15.58 9.91 9.67
CA ASN A 156 -16.82 10.25 10.37
C ASN A 156 -16.79 9.90 11.87
N SER A 157 -16.65 10.93 12.72
CA SER A 157 -16.62 10.79 14.19
C SER A 157 -17.97 10.48 14.83
N LYS A 158 -19.07 10.48 14.07
CA LYS A 158 -20.44 10.27 14.59
C LYS A 158 -20.89 8.81 14.56
N ILE A 159 -20.12 7.91 13.97
CA ILE A 159 -20.49 6.50 13.88
C ILE A 159 -20.37 5.85 15.27
N PRO A 160 -21.41 5.14 15.75
CA PRO A 160 -21.35 4.44 17.02
C PRO A 160 -20.20 3.42 17.09
N ARG A 161 -19.53 3.33 18.25
CA ARG A 161 -18.34 2.48 18.45
C ARG A 161 -18.58 0.99 18.17
N ASN A 162 -19.77 0.48 18.50
CA ASN A 162 -20.16 -0.89 18.19
C ASN A 162 -20.21 -1.15 16.67
N ILE A 163 -20.74 -0.19 15.90
CA ILE A 163 -20.78 -0.28 14.44
C ILE A 163 -19.37 -0.19 13.85
N LEU A 164 -18.51 0.67 14.41
CA LEU A 164 -17.10 0.72 14.04
C LEU A 164 -16.39 -0.61 14.29
N GLN A 165 -16.66 -1.26 15.44
CA GLN A 165 -16.07 -2.54 15.79
C GLN A 165 -16.52 -3.65 14.84
N GLU A 166 -17.82 -3.73 14.55
CA GLU A 166 -18.39 -4.72 13.62
C GLU A 166 -17.82 -4.54 12.19
N ASN A 167 -17.74 -3.29 11.71
CA ASN A 167 -17.17 -3.00 10.41
C ASN A 167 -15.67 -3.34 10.36
N ASN A 168 -14.92 -3.04 11.43
CA ASN A 168 -13.51 -3.39 11.51
C ASN A 168 -13.32 -4.91 11.49
N GLU A 169 -14.13 -5.67 12.21
CA GLU A 169 -14.09 -7.13 12.21
C GLU A 169 -14.31 -7.70 10.80
N LYS A 170 -15.34 -7.22 10.08
CA LYS A 170 -15.58 -7.61 8.68
C LYS A 170 -14.38 -7.34 7.78
N ILE A 171 -13.72 -6.20 7.94
CA ILE A 171 -12.54 -5.81 7.15
C ILE A 171 -11.36 -6.72 7.48
N VAL A 172 -11.10 -6.98 8.76
CA VAL A 172 -10.03 -7.88 9.21
C VAL A 172 -10.26 -9.31 8.71
N THR A 173 -11.48 -9.83 8.76
CA THR A 173 -11.82 -11.13 8.18
C THR A 173 -11.53 -11.17 6.68
N ARG A 174 -11.92 -10.13 5.92
CA ARG A 174 -11.62 -10.04 4.49
C ARG A 174 -10.13 -9.98 4.19
N LEU A 175 -9.34 -9.31 5.04
CA LEU A 175 -7.88 -9.31 4.92
C LEU A 175 -7.31 -10.73 5.07
N PHE A 176 -7.73 -11.48 6.09
CA PHE A 176 -7.25 -12.86 6.27
C PHE A 176 -7.62 -13.76 5.10
N VAL A 177 -8.87 -13.72 4.65
CA VAL A 177 -9.33 -14.47 3.47
C VAL A 177 -8.54 -14.07 2.22
N TRP A 178 -8.28 -12.77 2.03
CA TRP A 178 -7.48 -12.28 0.92
C TRP A 178 -6.06 -12.89 0.94
N LYS A 179 -5.41 -12.94 2.12
CA LYS A 179 -4.05 -13.50 2.25
C LYS A 179 -4.03 -14.98 1.89
N GLU A 180 -5.04 -15.74 2.33
CA GLU A 180 -5.17 -17.17 2.03
C GLU A 180 -5.52 -17.44 0.55
N SER A 181 -6.19 -16.50 -0.11
CA SER A 181 -6.58 -16.62 -1.52
C SER A 181 -5.45 -16.33 -2.53
N LEU A 182 -4.27 -15.92 -2.07
CA LEU A 182 -3.16 -15.60 -2.95
C LEU A 182 -2.66 -16.86 -3.70
N PRO A 183 -2.41 -16.77 -5.02
CA PRO A 183 -1.76 -17.83 -5.78
C PRO A 183 -0.39 -18.21 -5.21
N GLN A 184 0.03 -19.47 -5.41
CA GLN A 184 1.29 -20.01 -4.86
C GLN A 184 2.52 -19.15 -5.20
N ASP A 185 2.55 -18.55 -6.40
CA ASP A 185 3.64 -17.69 -6.86
C ASP A 185 3.73 -16.36 -6.10
N LEU A 186 2.63 -15.92 -5.50
CA LEU A 186 2.54 -14.70 -4.69
C LEU A 186 2.58 -14.97 -3.18
N GLN A 187 2.64 -16.24 -2.77
CA GLN A 187 2.77 -16.59 -1.36
C GLN A 187 4.23 -16.46 -0.90
N VAL A 188 4.39 -15.88 0.29
CA VAL A 188 5.68 -15.71 0.96
C VAL A 188 5.65 -16.52 2.24
N ASP A 189 6.59 -17.47 2.34
CA ASP A 189 6.92 -18.15 3.59
C ASP A 189 8.20 -17.51 4.14
N PRO A 190 8.12 -16.75 5.25
CA PRO A 190 9.30 -16.13 5.87
C PRO A 190 10.30 -17.12 6.45
N GLU A 191 9.91 -18.38 6.65
CA GLU A 191 10.79 -19.41 7.20
C GLU A 191 11.53 -20.19 6.10
N ASP A 192 11.12 -20.04 4.83
CA ASP A 192 11.83 -20.57 3.66
C ASP A 192 12.97 -19.63 3.26
N THR A 193 14.19 -20.00 3.68
CA THR A 193 15.41 -19.23 3.38
C THR A 193 16.00 -19.52 2.00
N GLU A 194 15.51 -20.55 1.29
CA GLU A 194 16.05 -20.95 -0.02
C GLU A 194 15.29 -20.32 -1.18
N LYS A 195 13.99 -20.02 -1.00
CA LYS A 195 13.16 -19.39 -2.02
C LYS A 195 13.49 -17.91 -2.21
N THR A 196 13.78 -17.54 -3.45
CA THR A 196 13.89 -16.13 -3.87
C THR A 196 12.51 -15.57 -4.17
N TYR A 197 12.17 -14.43 -3.58
CA TYR A 197 10.87 -13.77 -3.75
C TYR A 197 11.01 -12.47 -4.50
N LEU A 198 10.15 -12.21 -5.49
CA LEU A 198 10.17 -10.93 -6.20
C LEU A 198 10.02 -9.73 -5.23
N PRO A 199 10.75 -8.62 -5.45
CA PRO A 199 10.70 -7.47 -4.54
C PRO A 199 9.29 -6.93 -4.36
N HIS A 200 8.52 -6.87 -5.45
CA HIS A 200 7.15 -6.36 -5.43
C HIS A 200 6.16 -7.31 -4.73
N VAL A 201 6.45 -8.62 -4.67
CA VAL A 201 5.68 -9.59 -3.88
C VAL A 201 5.95 -9.39 -2.38
N LEU A 202 7.21 -9.19 -1.99
CA LEU A 202 7.55 -8.86 -0.59
C LEU A 202 6.86 -7.56 -0.15
N LEU A 203 6.87 -6.52 -1.00
CA LEU A 203 6.19 -5.26 -0.73
C LEU A 203 4.66 -5.42 -0.62
N LEU A 204 4.05 -6.31 -1.40
CA LEU A 204 2.63 -6.63 -1.29
C LEU A 204 2.28 -7.21 0.09
N HIS A 205 3.08 -8.15 0.60
CA HIS A 205 2.90 -8.70 1.95
C HIS A 205 3.15 -7.67 3.05
N MET A 206 4.14 -6.78 2.88
CA MET A 206 4.36 -5.67 3.82
C MET A 206 3.13 -4.74 3.87
N GLN A 207 2.52 -4.43 2.73
CA GLN A 207 1.29 -3.64 2.67
C GLN A 207 0.12 -4.34 3.38
N TYR A 208 0.00 -5.66 3.23
CA TYR A 208 -1.02 -6.44 3.95
C TYR A 208 -0.89 -6.31 5.47
N TYR A 209 0.31 -6.54 6.02
CA TYR A 209 0.54 -6.41 7.47
C TYR A 209 0.38 -4.96 7.94
N GLN A 210 0.75 -3.99 7.10
CA GLN A 210 0.51 -2.57 7.37
C GLN A 210 -0.99 -2.25 7.47
N ASN A 211 -1.83 -2.85 6.61
CA ASN A 211 -3.28 -2.71 6.67
C ASN A 211 -3.86 -3.31 7.96
N LEU A 212 -3.33 -4.45 8.42
CA LEU A 212 -3.70 -5.03 9.72
C LEU A 212 -3.38 -4.09 10.89
N ILE A 213 -2.19 -3.46 10.88
CA ILE A 213 -1.81 -2.46 11.90
C ILE A 213 -2.80 -1.29 11.86
N GLN A 214 -3.13 -0.78 10.68
CA GLN A 214 -4.06 0.35 10.54
C GLN A 214 -5.46 0.01 11.04
N ALA A 215 -5.96 -1.20 10.77
CA ALA A 215 -7.24 -1.66 11.26
C ALA A 215 -7.28 -1.78 12.79
N HIS A 216 -6.22 -2.30 13.42
CA HIS A 216 -6.18 -2.54 14.86
C HIS A 216 -5.73 -1.34 15.70
N ARG A 217 -4.98 -0.39 15.13
CA ARG A 217 -4.38 0.75 15.85
C ARG A 217 -5.39 1.54 16.70
N PRO A 218 -6.58 1.90 16.20
CA PRO A 218 -7.57 2.61 17.01
C PRO A 218 -8.02 1.81 18.25
N TRP A 219 -7.99 0.48 18.19
CA TRP A 219 -8.51 -0.41 19.24
C TRP A 219 -7.48 -0.77 20.32
N MET A 220 -6.22 -0.35 20.20
CA MET A 220 -5.15 -0.75 21.13
C MET A 220 -5.27 -0.15 22.54
N SER A 221 -6.10 0.89 22.73
CA SER A 221 -6.35 1.50 24.05
C SER A 221 -7.65 0.99 24.62
N SER A 222 -7.64 0.63 25.91
CA SER A 222 -8.83 0.16 26.64
C SER A 222 -9.93 1.22 26.76
N SER A 223 -9.59 2.51 26.62
CA SER A 223 -10.50 3.63 26.88
C SER A 223 -10.81 4.51 25.66
N TYR A 224 -10.09 4.35 24.55
CA TYR A 224 -10.21 5.28 23.41
C TYR A 224 -11.51 5.10 22.62
N ILE A 225 -11.64 4.00 21.89
CA ILE A 225 -12.83 3.73 21.05
C ILE A 225 -13.47 2.36 21.32
N GLN A 226 -13.01 1.63 22.35
CA GLN A 226 -13.63 0.37 22.75
C GLN A 226 -15.12 0.59 23.05
N PRO A 227 -16.01 -0.28 22.53
CA PRO A 227 -17.44 -0.15 22.73
C PRO A 227 -17.80 -0.48 24.18
N GLN A 228 -18.93 0.08 24.63
CA GLN A 228 -19.52 -0.20 25.94
C GLN A 228 -20.98 -0.59 25.72
N PRO A 229 -21.40 -1.84 26.05
CA PRO A 229 -20.60 -2.91 26.66
C PRO A 229 -19.45 -3.43 25.75
N PRO A 230 -18.42 -4.07 26.31
CA PRO A 230 -17.31 -4.62 25.54
C PRO A 230 -17.77 -5.58 24.44
N GLN A 231 -17.19 -5.45 23.23
CA GLN A 231 -17.46 -6.30 22.07
C GLN A 231 -16.14 -6.67 21.39
N GLY A 232 -16.10 -7.87 20.80
CA GLY A 232 -14.93 -8.39 20.12
C GLY A 232 -13.78 -8.79 21.08
N PRO A 233 -12.58 -9.05 20.54
CA PRO A 233 -11.46 -9.61 21.29
C PRO A 233 -10.79 -8.66 22.29
N GLY A 234 -11.16 -7.36 22.29
CA GLY A 234 -10.63 -6.35 23.19
C GLY A 234 -9.25 -5.79 22.84
N TYR A 235 -8.79 -4.83 23.64
CA TYR A 235 -7.59 -4.03 23.33
C TYR A 235 -6.28 -4.82 23.34
N MET A 236 -6.17 -5.86 24.20
CA MET A 236 -4.98 -6.72 24.26
C MET A 236 -4.78 -7.51 22.97
N HIS A 237 -5.86 -7.98 22.36
CA HIS A 237 -5.81 -8.64 21.06
C HIS A 237 -5.36 -7.66 19.98
N ALA A 238 -5.94 -6.44 19.94
CA ALA A 238 -5.54 -5.42 18.98
C ALA A 238 -4.04 -5.06 19.09
N GLN A 239 -3.52 -4.95 20.32
CA GLN A 239 -2.08 -4.74 20.56
C GLN A 239 -1.24 -5.90 20.02
N ARG A 240 -1.63 -7.14 20.32
CA ARG A 240 -0.94 -8.35 19.82
C ARG A 240 -0.90 -8.38 18.30
N MET A 241 -2.05 -8.15 17.63
CA MET A 241 -2.14 -8.13 16.17
C MET A 241 -1.20 -7.09 15.54
N CYS A 242 -1.10 -5.90 16.13
CA CYS A 242 -0.17 -4.87 15.68
C CYS A 242 1.30 -5.29 15.86
N ILE A 243 1.64 -5.90 16.99
CA ILE A 243 3.01 -6.37 17.27
C ILE A 243 3.40 -7.48 16.30
N GLU A 244 2.57 -8.51 16.14
CA GLU A 244 2.82 -9.62 15.22
C GLU A 244 2.96 -9.15 13.78
N SER A 245 2.10 -8.21 13.35
CA SER A 245 2.18 -7.61 12.01
C SER A 245 3.48 -6.80 11.83
N ALA A 246 3.90 -6.03 12.82
CA ALA A 246 5.15 -5.28 12.77
C ALA A 246 6.38 -6.20 12.73
N THR A 247 6.35 -7.30 13.50
CA THR A 247 7.38 -8.35 13.46
C THR A 247 7.45 -9.02 12.08
N ALA A 248 6.30 -9.33 11.48
CA ALA A 248 6.25 -9.90 10.13
C ALA A 248 6.83 -8.94 9.08
N ILE A 249 6.52 -7.63 9.15
CA ILE A 249 7.13 -6.62 8.28
C ILE A 249 8.66 -6.59 8.46
N ALA A 250 9.16 -6.62 9.70
CA ALA A 250 10.59 -6.63 9.96
C ALA A 250 11.29 -7.86 9.34
N LYS A 251 10.69 -9.05 9.45
CA LYS A 251 11.18 -10.27 8.77
C LYS A 251 11.23 -10.10 7.24
N LEU A 252 10.16 -9.56 6.64
CA LEU A 252 10.11 -9.32 5.19
C LEU A 252 11.18 -8.32 4.74
N ILE A 253 11.47 -7.29 5.53
CA ILE A 253 12.54 -6.32 5.24
C ILE A 253 13.90 -7.01 5.28
N GLN A 254 14.13 -7.92 6.23
CA GLN A 254 15.38 -8.69 6.29
C GLN A 254 15.55 -9.57 5.05
N ILE A 255 14.49 -10.27 4.60
CA ILE A 255 14.51 -11.05 3.36
C ILE A 255 14.83 -10.16 2.16
N TYR A 256 14.17 -9.00 2.07
CA TYR A 256 14.42 -8.04 1.00
C TYR A 256 15.88 -7.57 1.00
N GLU A 257 16.44 -7.22 2.15
CA GLU A 257 17.82 -6.75 2.29
C GLU A 257 18.83 -7.84 1.89
N GLN A 258 18.59 -9.09 2.30
CA GLN A 258 19.43 -10.23 1.96
C GLN A 258 19.42 -10.53 0.45
N GLN A 259 18.26 -10.44 -0.19
CA GLN A 259 18.09 -10.80 -1.61
C GLN A 259 18.49 -9.64 -2.55
N TYR A 260 18.21 -8.39 -2.20
CA TYR A 260 18.29 -7.25 -3.15
C TYR A 260 19.20 -6.10 -2.73
N THR A 261 19.72 -6.12 -1.50
CA THR A 261 20.44 -5.02 -0.82
C THR A 261 19.62 -3.73 -0.66
N LEU A 262 19.85 -2.99 0.43
CA LEU A 262 19.21 -1.68 0.67
C LEU A 262 20.06 -0.49 0.20
N ARG A 263 21.23 -0.74 -0.40
CA ARG A 263 22.17 0.30 -0.85
C ARG A 263 22.34 0.25 -2.36
N ARG A 264 22.17 1.40 -3.00
CA ARG A 264 22.60 1.67 -4.38
C ARG A 264 24.07 2.09 -4.39
#